data_AF-A0A7C2UET6-F1
#
_entry.id   AF-A0A7C2UET6-F1
#
_cell.length_a   1.000
_cell.length_b   1.000
_cell.length_c   1.000
_cell.angle_alpha   90.00
_cell.angle_beta   90.00
_cell.angle_gamma   90.00
#
_symmetry.space_group_name_H-M   'P 1'
#
loop_
_entity.id
_entity.type
_entity.pdbx_description
1 polymer ?
#
loop_
_entity_poly.entity_id
_entity_poly.type
_entity_poly.pdbx_seq_one_letter_code
_entity_poly.pdbx_strand_id
1 'polypeptide(L)' 'MTQELLSPLSAAKALDVSRGTIYKLMKIGRIKWVYVGADRRIPAEEIKRIASEGASTKA' A
#
# COMPACT_ATOMS: atom_id res chain seq x y z
N MET A 1 -4.80 11.22 16.63
CA MET A 1 -4.48 9.86 16.17
C MET A 1 -3.45 9.98 15.07
N THR A 2 -2.25 9.45 15.27
CA THR A 2 -1.13 9.59 14.32
C THR A 2 -1.29 8.55 13.23
N GLN A 3 -1.56 8.98 11.99
CA GLN A 3 -1.68 8.06 10.86
C GLN A 3 -0.28 7.63 10.43
N GLU A 4 0.05 6.36 10.65
CA GLU A 4 1.33 5.81 10.22
C GLU A 4 1.38 5.68 8.70
N LEU A 5 2.43 6.23 8.09
CA LEU A 5 2.60 6.33 6.65
C LEU A 5 3.79 5.49 6.20
N LEU A 6 3.51 4.37 5.54
CA LEU A 6 4.51 3.45 5.05
C LEU A 6 5.02 3.87 3.66
N SER A 7 6.31 3.65 3.42
CA SER A 7 6.84 3.68 2.06
C SER A 7 6.30 2.48 1.25
N PRO A 8 6.32 2.53 -0.09
CA PRO A 8 5.88 1.40 -0.91
C PRO A 8 6.71 0.14 -0.66
N LEU A 9 7.98 0.30 -0.30
CA LEU A 9 8.85 -0.81 0.09
C LEU A 9 8.44 -1.41 1.44
N SER A 10 8.15 -0.57 2.44
CA SER A 10 7.71 -1.04 3.76
C SER A 10 6.35 -1.74 3.67
N ALA A 11 5.44 -1.19 2.87
CA ALA A 11 4.15 -1.81 2.57
C ALA A 11 4.28 -3.17 1.88
N ALA A 12 5.21 -3.29 0.92
CA ALA A 12 5.50 -4.55 0.24
C ALA A 12 5.96 -5.62 1.24
N LYS A 13 6.85 -5.26 2.17
CA LYS A 13 7.30 -6.15 3.25
C LYS A 13 6.18 -6.53 4.20
N ALA A 14 5.31 -5.58 4.57
CA ALA A 14 4.20 -5.84 5.48
C ALA A 14 3.13 -6.78 4.88
N LEU A 15 2.97 -6.77 3.55
CA LEU A 15 2.04 -7.63 2.84
C LEU A 15 2.67 -8.91 2.29
N ASP A 16 3.98 -9.11 2.50
CA ASP A 16 4.79 -10.19 1.89
C ASP A 16 4.61 -10.29 0.37
N VAL A 17 4.62 -9.14 -0.31
CA VAL A 17 4.47 -9.05 -1.77
C VAL A 17 5.64 -8.32 -2.41
N SER A 18 5.78 -8.45 -3.73
CA SER A 18 6.74 -7.64 -4.48
C SER A 18 6.36 -6.16 -4.47
N ARG A 19 7.36 -5.27 -4.55
CA ARG A 19 7.15 -3.83 -4.79
C ARG A 19 6.29 -3.57 -6.04
N GLY A 20 6.45 -4.37 -7.08
CA GLY A 20 5.66 -4.28 -8.30
C GLY A 20 4.17 -4.52 -8.05
N THR A 21 3.84 -5.44 -7.14
CA THR A 21 2.46 -5.70 -6.69
C THR A 21 1.87 -4.46 -6.03
N ILE A 22 2.61 -3.79 -5.15
CA ILE A 22 2.16 -2.53 -4.53
C ILE A 22 1.86 -1.46 -5.58
N TYR A 23 2.77 -1.25 -6.54
CA TYR A 23 2.51 -0.28 -7.61
C TYR A 23 1.33 -0.67 -8.51
N LYS A 24 1.10 -1.97 -8.74
CA LYS A 24 -0.10 -2.45 -9.44
C LYS A 24 -1.37 -2.12 -8.65
N LEU A 25 -1.38 -2.42 -7.34
CA LEU A 25 -2.50 -2.12 -6.45
C LEU A 25 -2.80 -0.61 -6.38
N MET A 26 -1.76 0.23 -6.38
CA MET A 26 -1.90 1.69 -6.51
C MET A 26 -2.50 2.08 -7.88
N LYS A 27 -1.99 1.50 -8.97
CA LYS A 27 -2.42 1.82 -10.34
C LYS A 27 -3.88 1.46 -10.59
N ILE A 28 -4.35 0.33 -10.06
CA ILE A 28 -5.76 -0.10 -10.17
C ILE A 28 -6.67 0.56 -9.12
N GLY A 29 -6.14 1.47 -8.28
CA GLY A 29 -6.90 2.17 -7.25
C GLY A 29 -7.31 1.31 -6.05
N ARG A 30 -6.72 0.11 -5.91
CA ARG A 30 -7.06 -0.82 -4.83
C ARG A 30 -6.47 -0.43 -3.48
N ILE A 31 -5.38 0.32 -3.47
CA ILE A 31 -4.76 0.91 -2.28
C ILE A 31 -4.79 2.43 -2.41
N LYS A 32 -5.27 3.12 -1.38
CA LYS A 32 -5.11 4.58 -1.28
C LYS A 32 -3.69 4.94 -0.89
N TRP A 33 -3.17 5.99 -1.49
CA TRP A 33 -1.84 6.52 -1.21
C TRP A 33 -1.85 8.04 -1.35
N VAL A 34 -0.89 8.69 -0.73
CA VAL A 34 -0.74 10.15 -0.71
C VAL A 34 0.70 10.52 -1.07
N TYR A 35 0.89 11.73 -1.59
CA TYR A 35 2.22 12.31 -1.73
C TYR A 35 2.62 12.98 -0.41
N VAL A 36 3.81 12.65 0.09
CA VAL A 36 4.47 13.35 1.20
C VAL A 36 5.78 13.90 0.64
N GLY A 37 5.77 15.19 0.32
CA GLY A 37 6.83 15.80 -0.49
C GLY A 37 6.88 15.17 -1.88
N ALA A 38 8.04 14.63 -2.27
CA ALA A 38 8.25 13.96 -3.56
C ALA A 38 8.00 12.43 -3.52
N ASP A 39 7.68 11.87 -2.35
CA ASP A 39 7.58 10.42 -2.16
C ASP A 39 6.12 9.98 -1.96
N ARG A 40 5.81 8.76 -2.40
CA ARG A 40 4.48 8.16 -2.23
C ARG A 40 4.43 7.44 -0.90
N ARG A 41 3.40 7.72 -0.11
CA ARG A 41 3.17 7.08 1.18
C ARG A 41 1.80 6.43 1.23
N ILE A 42 1.76 5.26 1.86
CA ILE A 42 0.57 4.44 2.01
C ILE A 42 0.17 4.48 3.48
N PRO A 43 -1.06 4.88 3.81
CA PRO A 43 -1.57 4.75 5.16
C PRO A 43 -1.52 3.31 5.65
N ALA A 44 -1.06 3.10 6.88
CA ALA A 44 -1.01 1.77 7.51
C ALA A 44 -2.39 1.08 7.53
N GLU A 45 -3.46 1.86 7.66
CA GLU A 45 -4.84 1.35 7.62
C GLU A 45 -5.18 0.71 6.27
N GLU A 46 -4.67 1.22 5.16
CA GLU A 46 -4.85 0.59 3.84
C GLU A 46 -4.09 -0.73 3.76
N ILE A 47 -2.92 -0.81 4.39
CA ILE A 47 -2.14 -2.06 4.46
C ILE A 47 -2.88 -3.10 5.27
N LYS A 48 -3.40 -2.74 6.45
CA LYS A 48 -4.22 -3.64 7.28
C LYS A 48 -5.46 -4.11 6.53
N ARG A 49 -6.14 -3.20 5.83
CA ARG A 49 -7.31 -3.52 5.01
C ARG A 49 -6.99 -4.55 3.93
N ILE A 50 -5.89 -4.37 3.20
CA ILE A 50 -5.46 -5.33 2.17
C ILE A 50 -4.97 -6.65 2.78
N ALA A 51 -4.32 -6.62 3.94
CA ALA A 51 -3.93 -7.84 4.64
C ALA A 51 -5.16 -8.69 5.02
N SER A 52 -6.26 -8.05 5.42
CA SER A 52 -7.53 -8.75 5.71
C SER A 52 -8.31 -9.16 4.47
N GLU A 53 -8.32 -8.34 3.41
CA GLU A 53 -9.06 -8.62 2.16
C GLU A 53 -8.29 -9.55 1.19
N GLY A 54 -6.98 -9.71 1.40
CA GLY A 54 -6.07 -10.39 0.50
C GLY A 54 -5.53 -9.47 -0.62
N ALA A 55 -4.22 -9.57 -0.89
CA ALA A 55 -3.53 -8.77 -1.91
C ALA A 55 -3.79 -9.27 -3.34
N SER A 56 -5.05 -9.56 -3.68
CA SER A 56 -5.43 -9.96 -5.04
C SER A 56 -5.25 -8.78 -6.00
N THR A 57 -4.44 -8.99 -7.03
CA THR A 57 -4.29 -8.05 -8.16
C THR A 57 -5.27 -8.35 -9.30
N LYS A 58 -6.18 -9.32 -9.11
CA LYS A 58 -7.26 -9.58 -10.04
C LYS A 58 -8.32 -8.49 -9.86
N ALA A 59 -8.45 -7.64 -10.88
CA ALA A 59 -9.55 -6.69 -11.03
C ALA A 59 -10.82 -7.45 -11.42
#